data_AF-A0A1N7F2J5-F1
#
_entry.id   AF-A0A1N7F2J5-F1
#
_cell.length_a   1.000
_cell.length_b   1.000
_cell.length_c   1.000
_cell.angle_alpha   90.00
_cell.angle_beta   90.00
_cell.angle_gamma   90.00
#
_symmetry.space_group_name_H-M   'P 1'
#
loop_
_entity.id
_entity.type
_entity.pdbx_description
1 polymer ?
#
loop_
_entity_poly.entity_id
_entity_poly.type
_entity_poly.pdbx_seq_one_letter_code
_entity_poly.pdbx_strand_id
1 'polypeptide(L)' 'MYHGTGHGVGLSLHEAPSLLSDELLKAGHVITVKPGVYDPKKGAVHIEDLIMVT' A
#
# COMPACT_ATOMS: atom_id res chain seq x y z
N MET A 1 -10.91 -5.66 9.70
CA MET A 1 -10.55 -5.57 8.28
C MET A 1 -9.03 -5.58 8.27
N TYR A 2 -8.41 -6.69 7.84
CA TYR A 2 -6.96 -6.72 7.63
C TYR A 2 -6.76 -6.58 6.13
N HIS A 3 -6.27 -5.42 5.70
CA HIS A 3 -5.87 -5.16 4.32
C HIS A 3 -4.36 -4.93 4.32
N GLY A 4 -3.73 -5.21 3.18
CA GLY A 4 -2.30 -4.96 3.00
C GLY A 4 -1.93 -3.51 3.23
N THR A 5 -0.65 -3.28 3.54
CA THR A 5 -0.09 -1.95 3.75
C THR A 5 0.09 -1.17 2.46
N GLY A 6 -0.22 -1.74 1.28
CA GLY A 6 -0.19 -1.03 0.00
C GLY A 6 -0.13 -1.95 -1.21
N HIS A 7 -0.02 -1.35 -2.39
CA HIS A 7 0.01 -2.02 -3.70
C HIS A 7 0.66 -1.13 -4.76
N GLY A 8 1.02 -1.70 -5.91
CA GLY A 8 1.50 -0.98 -7.08
C GLY A 8 0.43 -0.08 -7.70
N VAL A 9 0.88 1.00 -8.32
CA VAL A 9 0.06 1.98 -9.03
C VAL A 9 0.73 2.34 -10.35
N GLY A 10 -0.07 2.37 -11.42
CA GLY A 10 0.39 2.76 -12.75
C GLY A 10 -0.80 2.98 -13.70
N LEU A 11 -0.93 2.14 -14.72
CA LEU A 11 -2.08 2.20 -15.63
C LEU A 11 -3.37 1.80 -14.90
N SER A 12 -3.26 0.93 -13.89
CA SER A 12 -4.34 0.59 -12.97
C SER A 12 -4.07 1.17 -11.59
N LEU A 13 -5.15 1.52 -10.87
CA LEU A 13 -5.06 1.96 -9.47
C LEU A 13 -4.52 0.84 -8.57
N HIS A 14 -4.80 -0.42 -8.90
CA HIS A 14 -4.23 -1.58 -8.25
C HIS A 14 -3.53 -2.44 -9.30
N GLU A 15 -2.20 -2.46 -9.23
CA GLU A 15 -1.36 -3.34 -10.04
C GLU A 15 -0.21 -3.90 -9.20
N ALA A 16 0.59 -4.79 -9.80
CA ALA A 16 1.78 -5.30 -9.15
C ALA A 16 2.83 -4.18 -8.95
N PRO A 17 3.70 -4.26 -7.93
CA PRO A 17 3.81 -5.34 -6.94
C PRO A 17 2.79 -5.20 -5.79
N SER A 18 2.44 -6.31 -5.16
CA SER A 18 1.67 -6.32 -3.91
C SER A 18 2.61 -6.19 -2.72
N LEU A 19 2.27 -5.38 -1.71
CA LEU A 19 3.03 -5.35 -0.44
C LEU A 19 2.64 -6.48 0.53
N LEU A 20 1.80 -7.41 0.10
CA LEU A 20 1.48 -8.65 0.83
C LEU A 20 2.29 -9.86 0.35
N SER A 21 3.05 -9.74 -0.74
CA SER A 21 3.88 -10.82 -1.26
C SER A 21 5.33 -10.70 -0.78
N ASP A 22 6.08 -11.80 -0.90
CA ASP A 22 7.53 -11.84 -0.67
C ASP A 22 8.35 -11.38 -1.90
N GLU A 23 7.72 -10.70 -2.86
CA GLU A 23 8.40 -10.20 -4.04
C GLU A 23 9.28 -9.00 -3.69
N LEU A 24 10.54 -9.00 -4.16
CA LEU A 24 11.45 -7.88 -3.96
C LEU A 24 11.02 -6.67 -4.78
N LEU A 25 10.89 -5.52 -4.11
CA LEU A 25 10.73 -4.23 -4.76
C LEU A 25 11.97 -3.88 -5.58
N LYS A 26 11.76 -3.29 -6.75
CA LYS A 26 12.82 -2.86 -7.67
C LYS A 26 12.73 -1.36 -7.87
N ALA A 27 13.87 -0.72 -8.13
CA ALA A 27 13.93 0.68 -8.50
C ALA A 27 12.98 0.96 -9.69
N GLY A 28 12.23 2.06 -9.60
CA GLY A 28 11.21 2.46 -10.56
C GLY A 28 9.81 1.93 -10.27
N HIS A 29 9.62 0.97 -9.36
CA HIS A 29 8.28 0.61 -8.89
C HIS A 29 7.63 1.81 -8.18
N VAL A 30 6.36 2.06 -8.48
CA VAL A 30 5.52 3.06 -7.82
C VAL A 30 4.45 2.33 -7.02
N ILE A 31 4.42 2.56 -5.71
CA ILE A 31 3.55 1.85 -4.77
C ILE A 31 2.83 2.83 -3.84
N THR A 32 1.68 2.43 -3.33
CA THR A 32 1.08 3.05 -2.14
C THR A 32 1.72 2.47 -0.89
N VAL A 33 1.88 3.31 0.14
CA VAL A 33 2.11 2.86 1.52
C VAL A 33 1.01 3.47 2.39
N LYS A 34 0.07 2.63 2.84
CA LYS A 34 -1.12 2.96 3.62
C LYS A 34 -1.23 2.15 4.92
N PRO A 35 -0.51 2.51 5.99
CA PRO A 35 -0.82 2.02 7.32
C PRO A 35 -2.17 2.57 7.81
N GLY A 36 -2.90 1.75 8.56
CA GLY A 36 -4.17 2.13 9.17
C GLY A 36 -4.35 1.54 10.56
N VAL A 37 -5.03 2.28 11.43
CA VAL A 37 -5.44 1.84 12.78
C VAL A 37 -6.96 1.89 12.87
N TYR A 38 -7.54 0.85 13.47
CA TYR A 38 -8.98 0.62 13.54
C TYR A 38 -9.41 0.38 14.99
N ASP A 39 -10.33 1.19 15.50
CA ASP A 39 -11.02 0.97 16.77
C ASP A 39 -12.53 0.86 16.47
N PRO A 40 -13.15 -0.33 16.66
CA PRO A 40 -14.58 -0.53 16.37
C PRO A 40 -15.53 0.42 17.08
N LYS A 41 -15.10 1.06 18.19
CA LYS A 41 -15.91 2.00 18.97
C LYS A 41 -15.65 3.46 18.63
N LYS A 42 -14.50 3.78 18.01
CA LYS A 42 -14.06 5.17 17.79
C LYS A 42 -13.89 5.54 16.32
N GLY A 43 -13.74 4.56 15.43
CA GLY A 43 -13.50 4.78 14.01
C GLY A 43 -12.12 4.30 13.55
N ALA A 44 -11.69 4.79 12.40
CA ALA A 44 -10.44 4.38 11.77
C ALA A 44 -9.70 5.58 11.17
N VAL A 45 -8.37 5.51 11.16
CA VAL A 45 -7.50 6.50 10.53
C VAL A 45 -6.44 5.78 9.72
N HIS A 46 -6.27 6.19 8.48
CA HIS A 46 -5.21 5.72 7.61
C HIS A 46 -4.56 6.91 6.94
N ILE A 47 -3.25 6.80 6.69
CA ILE A 47 -2.47 7.79 5.96
C ILE A 47 -1.90 7.05 4.77
N GLU A 48 -2.02 7.61 3.58
CA GLU A 48 -1.60 6.98 2.33
C GLU A 48 -0.73 7.94 1.53
N ASP A 49 0.46 7.46 1.17
CA ASP A 49 1.38 8.16 0.28
C ASP A 49 1.72 7.29 -0.93
N LEU A 50 2.07 7.96 -2.03
CA LEU A 50 2.64 7.36 -3.23
C LEU A 50 4.17 7.47 -3.18
N ILE A 51 4.85 6.34 -3.29
CA ILE A 51 6.30 6.24 -3.18
C ILE A 51 6.87 5.59 -4.45
N MET A 52 7.91 6.19 -5.00
CA MET A 52 8.75 5.58 -6.04
C MET A 52 10.01 5.00 -5.40
N VAL A 53 10.28 3.72 -5.67
CA VAL A 53 11.49 3.04 -5.21
C VAL A 53 12.69 3.52 -6.05
N THR A 54 13.83 3.83 -5.42
CA THR A 54 15.06 4.31 -6.07
C THR A 54 16.25 3.41 -5.81
#